data_AF-A0A7S0N093-F1
#
_entry.id   AF-A0A7S0N093-F1
#
_cell.length_a   1.000
_cell.length_b   1.000
_cell.length_c   1.000
_cell.angle_alpha   90.00
_cell.angle_beta   90.00
_cell.angle_gamma   90.00
#
_symmetry.space_group_name_H-M   'P 1'
#
loop_
_entity.id
_entity.type
_entity.pdbx_description
1 polymer ?
#
loop_
_entity_poly.entity_id
_entity_poly.type
_entity_poly.pdbx_seq_one_letter_code
_entity_poly.pdbx_strand_id
1 'polypeptide(L)'
;AELDMRSSSALSKVTSAAIKSCLPSGNLVPFPQNCMTTMTMTGAKGSMVNASQIAALLGQQELEGRRPPRMVSGKTLPCFKAFDTGARSGGYIADRFLTGLRPQEYYFHCMSGREGLVDTAVKTSRSGYLQRCLVKNLE
;
A
#
# COMPACT_ATOMS: atom_id res chain seq x y z
N ALA A 1 -11.68 14.09 -6.12
CA ALA A 1 -11.67 12.94 -7.05
C ALA A 1 -10.61 13.11 -8.14
N GLU A 2 -10.79 14.00 -9.14
CA GLU A 2 -9.80 14.13 -10.23
C GLU A 2 -8.42 14.60 -9.74
N LEU A 3 -8.38 15.61 -8.86
CA LEU A 3 -7.15 16.10 -8.24
C LEU A 3 -6.44 15.01 -7.42
N ASP A 4 -7.20 14.16 -6.73
CA ASP A 4 -6.66 13.05 -5.93
C ASP A 4 -6.01 11.99 -6.81
N MET A 5 -6.63 11.65 -7.94
CA MET A 5 -6.07 10.73 -8.93
C MET A 5 -4.80 11.29 -9.58
N ARG A 6 -4.80 12.58 -9.96
CA ARG A 6 -3.60 13.24 -10.50
C ARG A 6 -2.46 13.23 -9.48
N SER A 7 -2.77 13.50 -8.21
CA SER A 7 -1.79 13.48 -7.12
C SER A 7 -1.24 12.07 -6.87
N SER A 8 -2.11 11.04 -6.82
CA SER A 8 -1.69 9.64 -6.67
C SER A 8 -0.79 9.21 -7.83
N SER A 9 -1.17 9.53 -9.08
CA SER A 9 -0.38 9.22 -10.27
C SER A 9 1.00 9.88 -10.25
N ALA A 10 1.08 11.16 -9.86
CA ALA A 10 2.35 11.87 -9.74
C ALA A 10 3.25 11.24 -8.66
N LEU A 11 2.67 10.91 -7.50
CA LEU A 11 3.41 10.28 -6.39
C LEU A 11 3.85 8.85 -6.70
N SER A 12 3.07 8.10 -7.48
CA SER A 12 3.44 6.77 -7.95
C SER A 12 4.73 6.80 -8.76
N LYS A 13 4.91 7.80 -9.64
CA LYS A 13 6.16 7.99 -10.39
C LYS A 13 7.36 8.22 -9.47
N VAL A 14 7.19 9.01 -8.41
CA VAL A 14 8.23 9.27 -7.40
C VAL A 14 8.59 7.98 -6.66
N THR A 15 7.59 7.21 -6.25
CA THR A 15 7.78 5.90 -5.61
C THR A 15 8.59 4.97 -6.52
N SER A 16 8.22 4.84 -7.79
CA SER A 16 8.96 3.98 -8.73
C SER A 16 10.40 4.43 -8.92
N ALA A 17 10.64 5.74 -9.02
CA ALA A 17 11.99 6.28 -9.15
C ALA A 17 12.85 5.98 -7.92
N ALA A 18 12.30 6.17 -6.72
CA ALA A 18 12.99 5.88 -5.46
C ALA A 18 13.29 4.39 -5.27
N ILE A 19 12.35 3.51 -5.64
CA ILE A 19 12.58 2.06 -5.59
C ILE A 19 13.70 1.67 -6.55
N LYS A 20 13.70 2.20 -7.78
CA LYS A 20 14.72 1.91 -8.79
C LYS A 20 16.11 2.40 -8.39
N SER A 21 16.21 3.51 -7.64
CA SER A 21 17.50 3.99 -7.14
C SER A 21 18.03 3.16 -5.97
N CYS A 22 17.14 2.62 -5.13
CA CYS A 22 17.53 1.92 -3.91
C CYS A 22 17.73 0.41 -4.11
N LEU A 23 16.96 -0.23 -5.00
CA LEU A 23 17.00 -1.67 -5.23
C LEU A 23 17.28 -1.97 -6.70
N PRO A 24 18.19 -2.92 -7.02
CA PRO A 24 18.85 -3.87 -6.10
C PRO A 24 20.22 -3.43 -5.56
N SER A 25 20.84 -2.38 -6.12
CA SER A 25 22.24 -2.00 -5.85
C SER A 25 22.47 -1.26 -4.52
N GLY A 26 21.45 -0.69 -3.90
CA GLY A 26 21.56 0.06 -2.64
C GLY A 26 21.51 -0.79 -1.37
N ASN A 27 21.48 -2.12 -1.49
CA ASN A 27 21.48 -3.01 -0.33
C ASN A 27 22.88 -3.12 0.29
N LEU A 28 22.96 -3.02 1.62
CA LEU A 28 24.22 -3.22 2.36
C LEU A 28 24.81 -4.62 2.11
N VAL A 29 23.94 -5.63 2.09
CA VAL A 29 24.31 -7.00 1.72
C VAL A 29 23.82 -7.26 0.30
N PRO A 30 24.72 -7.51 -0.66
CA PRO A 30 24.33 -7.80 -2.03
C PRO A 30 23.73 -9.21 -2.18
N PHE A 31 23.08 -9.44 -3.30
CA PHE A 31 22.69 -10.78 -3.73
C PHE A 31 23.95 -11.58 -4.14
N PRO A 32 24.09 -12.88 -3.80
CA PRO A 32 23.08 -13.78 -3.21
C PRO A 32 23.05 -13.88 -1.68
N GLN A 33 23.91 -13.16 -0.96
CA GLN A 33 24.06 -13.32 0.50
C GLN A 33 22.86 -12.75 1.29
N ASN A 34 22.12 -11.81 0.71
CA ASN A 34 20.93 -11.26 1.34
C ASN A 34 19.71 -12.19 1.17
N CYS A 35 19.38 -12.93 2.23
CA CYS A 35 18.27 -13.88 2.26
C CYS A 35 16.92 -13.28 1.85
N MET A 36 16.64 -12.01 2.19
CA MET A 36 15.37 -11.35 1.80
C MET A 36 15.31 -11.20 0.28
N THR A 37 16.38 -10.69 -0.33
CA THR A 37 16.45 -10.54 -1.79
C THR A 37 16.43 -11.90 -2.48
N THR A 38 17.15 -12.89 -1.96
CA THR A 38 17.18 -14.25 -2.50
C THR A 38 15.79 -14.87 -2.49
N MET A 39 15.07 -14.82 -1.37
CA MET A 39 13.72 -15.35 -1.23
C MET A 39 12.72 -14.71 -2.21
N THR A 40 12.85 -13.40 -2.45
CA THR A 40 11.97 -12.68 -3.39
C THR A 40 12.34 -12.91 -4.86
N MET A 41 13.63 -13.04 -5.19
CA MET A 41 14.11 -13.25 -6.57
C MET A 41 13.92 -14.69 -7.04
N THR A 42 14.09 -15.67 -6.15
CA THR A 42 13.85 -17.08 -6.47
C THR A 42 12.38 -17.47 -6.47
N GLY A 43 11.49 -16.57 -6.03
CA GLY A 43 10.06 -16.85 -5.91
C GLY A 43 9.70 -17.75 -4.73
N ALA A 44 10.63 -18.00 -3.80
CA ALA A 44 10.37 -18.85 -2.64
C ALA A 44 9.27 -18.26 -1.74
N LYS A 45 9.34 -16.94 -1.44
CA LYS A 45 8.27 -16.23 -0.71
C LYS A 45 8.40 -14.71 -0.84
N GLY A 46 7.26 -14.04 -0.95
CA GLY A 46 7.20 -12.59 -1.08
C GLY A 46 7.56 -12.10 -2.48
N SER A 47 7.47 -10.80 -2.68
CA SER A 47 7.70 -10.14 -3.97
C SER A 47 8.65 -8.95 -3.82
N MET A 48 9.10 -8.40 -4.96
CA MET A 48 9.87 -7.16 -4.99
C MET A 48 9.12 -5.99 -4.33
N VAL A 49 7.78 -6.00 -4.36
CA VAL A 49 6.95 -4.99 -3.66
C VAL A 49 7.18 -5.09 -2.15
N ASN A 50 7.15 -6.30 -1.57
CA ASN A 50 7.41 -6.50 -0.15
C ASN A 50 8.82 -6.02 0.24
N ALA A 51 9.83 -6.40 -0.54
CA ALA A 51 11.20 -5.95 -0.32
C ALA A 51 11.31 -4.41 -0.39
N SER A 52 10.65 -3.79 -1.35
CA SER A 52 10.65 -2.33 -1.52
C SER A 52 9.95 -1.58 -0.38
N GLN A 53 8.86 -2.11 0.18
CA GLN A 53 8.18 -1.48 1.32
C GLN A 53 8.99 -1.60 2.62
N ILE A 54 9.79 -2.67 2.75
CA ILE A 54 10.70 -2.84 3.88
C ILE A 54 11.90 -1.89 3.74
N ALA A 55 12.54 -1.86 2.58
CA ALA A 55 13.83 -1.20 2.38
C ALA A 55 13.76 0.25 1.87
N ALA A 56 12.73 0.62 1.10
CA ALA A 56 12.64 1.93 0.44
C ALA A 56 11.53 2.80 1.04
N LEU A 57 10.25 2.51 0.76
CA LEU A 57 9.08 3.26 1.24
C LEU A 57 7.77 2.51 0.99
N LEU A 58 6.73 2.81 1.78
CA LEU A 58 5.40 2.19 1.62
C LEU A 58 4.62 2.76 0.42
N GLY A 59 4.70 4.07 0.21
CA GLY A 59 4.02 4.77 -0.88
C GLY A 59 2.60 5.22 -0.54
N GLN A 60 1.81 5.48 -1.57
CA GLN A 60 0.45 5.98 -1.43
C GLN A 60 -0.48 4.92 -0.83
N GLN A 61 -1.13 5.23 0.30
CA GLN A 61 -2.23 4.43 0.81
C GLN A 61 -3.52 4.87 0.12
N GLU A 62 -4.21 3.90 -0.47
CA GLU A 62 -5.51 4.10 -1.10
C GLU A 62 -6.58 3.34 -0.30
N LEU A 63 -7.78 3.89 -0.31
CA LEU A 63 -9.00 3.42 0.34
C LEU A 63 -10.11 3.41 -0.72
N GLU A 64 -10.59 2.24 -1.11
CA GLU A 64 -11.59 2.05 -2.17
C GLU A 64 -11.18 2.72 -3.50
N GLY A 65 -9.89 2.66 -3.84
CA GLY A 65 -9.30 3.29 -5.02
C GLY A 65 -9.21 4.82 -4.95
N ARG A 66 -9.33 5.41 -3.75
CA ARG A 66 -9.23 6.85 -3.50
C ARG A 66 -8.19 7.15 -2.42
N ARG A 67 -7.72 8.39 -2.35
CA ARG A 67 -6.89 8.86 -1.22
C ARG A 67 -7.74 8.87 0.08
N PRO A 68 -7.11 8.89 1.27
CA PRO A 68 -7.84 8.95 2.54
C PRO A 68 -8.88 10.08 2.56
N PRO A 69 -10.10 9.79 3.03
CA PRO A 69 -11.18 10.75 3.01
C PRO A 69 -10.88 11.94 3.93
N ARG A 70 -11.38 13.12 3.54
CA ARG A 70 -11.35 14.31 4.39
C ARG A 70 -12.62 14.36 5.23
N MET A 71 -12.47 14.75 6.49
CA MET A 71 -13.57 15.06 7.39
C MET A 71 -14.32 16.32 6.91
N VAL A 72 -15.51 16.58 7.47
CA VAL A 72 -16.31 17.80 7.18
C VAL A 72 -15.50 19.09 7.44
N SER A 73 -14.55 19.04 8.38
CA SER A 73 -13.62 20.13 8.67
C SER A 73 -12.51 20.35 7.62
N GLY A 74 -12.49 19.56 6.54
CA GLY A 74 -11.47 19.62 5.48
C GLY A 74 -10.13 18.96 5.85
N LYS A 75 -10.02 18.37 7.04
CA LYS A 75 -8.82 17.69 7.57
C LYS A 75 -8.88 16.18 7.29
N THR A 76 -7.74 15.56 6.99
CA THR A 76 -7.63 14.09 6.90
C THR A 76 -7.39 13.44 8.26
N LEU A 77 -6.57 14.07 9.12
CA LEU A 77 -6.41 13.75 10.54
C LEU A 77 -6.39 15.03 11.38
N PRO A 78 -6.72 14.96 12.69
CA PRO A 78 -6.73 16.13 13.58
C PRO A 78 -5.40 16.89 13.65
N CYS A 79 -4.28 16.19 13.43
CA CYS A 79 -2.93 16.74 13.43
C CYS A 79 -2.55 17.51 12.15
N PHE A 80 -3.35 17.41 11.08
CA PHE A 80 -3.14 18.17 9.85
C PHE A 80 -3.97 19.44 9.81
N LYS A 81 -3.49 20.43 9.05
CA LYS A 81 -4.24 21.66 8.77
C LYS A 81 -5.42 21.35 7.85
N ALA A 82 -6.49 22.16 7.95
CA ALA A 82 -7.62 22.03 7.05
C ALA A 82 -7.16 22.29 5.61
N PHE A 83 -7.61 21.44 4.67
CA PHE A 83 -7.25 21.51 3.25
C PHE A 83 -5.75 21.45 2.95
N ASP A 84 -4.97 20.81 3.83
CA ASP A 84 -3.55 20.56 3.58
C ASP A 84 -3.35 19.79 2.26
N THR A 85 -2.48 20.30 1.39
CA THR A 85 -2.13 19.75 0.07
C THR A 85 -0.90 18.85 0.11
N GLY A 86 -0.26 18.69 1.27
CA GLY A 86 0.89 17.83 1.44
C GLY A 86 0.61 16.36 1.05
N ALA A 87 1.60 15.70 0.46
CA ALA A 87 1.48 14.28 0.08
C ALA A 87 1.14 13.40 1.30
N ARG A 88 1.79 13.67 2.44
CA ARG A 88 1.58 12.95 3.71
C ARG A 88 0.18 13.15 4.28
N SER A 89 -0.38 14.35 4.20
CA SER A 89 -1.75 14.61 4.70
C SER A 89 -2.76 13.79 3.90
N GLY A 90 -2.51 13.57 2.61
CA GLY A 90 -3.31 12.70 1.76
C GLY A 90 -2.85 11.23 1.72
N GLY A 91 -2.20 10.71 2.75
CA GLY A 91 -1.92 9.27 2.88
C GLY A 91 -0.69 8.74 2.15
N TYR A 92 0.20 9.59 1.67
CA TYR A 92 1.48 9.15 1.12
C TYR A 92 2.49 8.90 2.24
N ILE A 93 3.00 7.67 2.32
CA ILE A 93 3.98 7.25 3.33
C ILE A 93 5.35 7.18 2.68
N ALA A 94 6.21 8.15 3.00
CA ALA A 94 7.60 8.20 2.52
C ALA A 94 8.54 7.37 3.39
N ASP A 95 8.13 7.05 4.62
CA ASP A 95 8.90 6.21 5.53
C ASP A 95 8.72 4.71 5.17
N ARG A 96 9.56 3.86 5.77
CA ARG A 96 9.68 2.42 5.45
C ARG A 96 9.59 1.56 6.70
N PHE A 97 9.24 0.28 6.55
CA PHE A 97 9.13 -0.61 7.71
C PHE A 97 10.45 -0.79 8.46
N LEU A 98 11.59 -0.74 7.76
CA LEU A 98 12.90 -0.89 8.40
C LEU A 98 13.20 0.19 9.45
N THR A 99 12.76 1.44 9.23
CA THR A 99 12.99 2.56 10.15
C THR A 99 11.78 2.90 11.01
N GLY A 100 10.64 2.25 10.76
CA GLY A 100 9.37 2.53 11.40
C GLY A 100 8.58 3.65 10.70
N LEU A 101 7.30 3.74 11.06
CA LEU A 101 6.33 4.69 10.52
C LEU A 101 6.00 5.76 11.55
N ARG A 102 5.74 6.99 11.09
CA ARG A 102 5.23 8.05 11.99
C ARG A 102 3.80 7.75 12.41
N PRO A 103 3.33 8.26 13.57
CA PRO A 103 1.97 8.00 14.04
C PRO A 103 0.86 8.36 13.04
N GLN A 104 1.04 9.44 12.26
CA GLN A 104 0.06 9.84 11.24
C GLN A 104 0.01 8.85 10.07
N GLU A 105 1.18 8.38 9.62
CA GLU A 105 1.31 7.42 8.53
C GLU A 105 0.86 6.02 8.96
N TYR A 106 1.19 5.63 10.18
CA TYR A 106 0.74 4.37 10.78
C TYR A 106 -0.78 4.27 10.78
N TYR A 107 -1.48 5.35 11.13
CA TYR A 107 -2.94 5.36 11.10
C TYR A 107 -3.51 5.16 9.69
N PHE A 108 -2.96 5.84 8.67
CA PHE A 108 -3.36 5.62 7.29
C PHE A 108 -3.05 4.20 6.79
N HIS A 109 -1.93 3.63 7.22
CA HIS A 109 -1.58 2.24 6.90
C HIS A 109 -2.54 1.23 7.54
N CYS A 110 -3.00 1.47 8.78
CA CYS A 110 -4.01 0.63 9.41
C CYS A 110 -5.36 0.72 8.68
N MET A 111 -5.71 1.89 8.13
CA MET A 111 -6.94 2.04 7.34
C MET A 111 -6.91 1.17 6.08
N SER A 112 -5.84 1.24 5.28
CA SER A 112 -5.69 0.42 4.06
C SER A 112 -5.60 -1.07 4.40
N GLY A 113 -4.92 -1.44 5.49
CA GLY A 113 -4.87 -2.82 5.96
C GLY A 113 -6.25 -3.39 6.31
N ARG A 114 -7.12 -2.58 6.92
CA ARG A 114 -8.50 -3.00 7.26
C ARG A 114 -9.37 -3.21 6.02
N GLU A 115 -9.20 -2.41 4.97
CA GLU A 115 -9.96 -2.57 3.72
C GLU A 115 -9.79 -3.99 3.15
N GLY A 116 -8.55 -4.50 3.09
CA GLY A 116 -8.29 -5.86 2.58
C GLY A 116 -8.98 -6.96 3.40
N LEU A 117 -9.07 -6.79 4.72
CA LEU A 117 -9.79 -7.73 5.59
C LEU A 117 -11.30 -7.70 5.36
N VAL A 118 -11.86 -6.51 5.20
CA VAL A 118 -13.30 -6.33 4.91
C VAL A 118 -13.63 -6.93 3.54
N ASP A 119 -12.81 -6.66 2.52
CA ASP A 119 -12.99 -7.21 1.17
C ASP A 119 -12.94 -8.74 1.16
N THR A 120 -12.03 -9.33 1.92
CA THR A 120 -11.96 -10.79 2.10
C THR A 120 -13.25 -11.32 2.71
N ALA A 121 -13.72 -10.72 3.81
CA ALA A 121 -14.94 -11.16 4.49
C ALA A 121 -16.18 -11.11 3.59
N VAL A 122 -16.30 -10.08 2.74
CA VAL A 122 -17.45 -9.92 1.84
C VAL A 122 -17.34 -10.88 0.65
N LYS A 123 -16.17 -11.01 0.03
CA LYS A 123 -15.97 -11.84 -1.17
C LYS A 123 -16.18 -13.34 -0.91
N THR A 124 -15.89 -13.84 0.29
CA THR A 124 -16.08 -15.26 0.65
C THR A 124 -17.53 -15.71 0.49
N SER A 125 -18.50 -14.90 0.88
CA SER A 125 -19.93 -15.28 0.79
C SER A 125 -20.42 -15.40 -0.66
N ARG A 126 -19.97 -14.47 -1.53
CA ARG A 126 -20.40 -14.39 -2.93
C ARG A 126 -19.84 -15.52 -3.78
N SER A 127 -18.56 -15.85 -3.61
CA SER A 127 -17.92 -16.94 -4.37
C SER A 127 -18.53 -18.30 -4.00
N GLY A 128 -18.79 -18.55 -2.72
CA GLY A 128 -19.41 -19.79 -2.26
C GLY A 128 -20.84 -19.99 -2.79
N TYR A 129 -21.65 -18.92 -2.82
CA TYR A 129 -23.01 -19.02 -3.38
C TYR A 129 -22.99 -19.27 -4.90
N LEU A 130 -22.12 -18.57 -5.64
CA LEU A 130 -21.96 -18.78 -7.08
C LEU A 130 -21.54 -20.24 -7.38
N GLN A 131 -20.56 -20.76 -6.63
CA GLN A 131 -20.12 -22.15 -6.77
C GLN A 131 -21.28 -23.12 -6.53
N ARG A 132 -22.12 -22.90 -5.50
CA ARG A 132 -23.30 -23.75 -5.25
C ARG A 132 -24.28 -23.74 -6.43
N CYS A 133 -24.59 -22.57 -6.98
CA CYS A 133 -25.48 -22.46 -8.13
C CYS A 133 -24.94 -23.20 -9.35
N LEU A 134 -23.65 -23.04 -9.65
CA LEU A 134 -23.01 -23.71 -10.78
C LEU A 134 -22.98 -25.24 -10.60
N VAL A 135 -22.52 -25.73 -9.46
CA VAL A 135 -22.42 -27.17 -9.17
C VAL A 135 -23.79 -27.83 -9.24
N LYS A 136 -24.85 -27.21 -8.69
CA LYS A 136 -26.20 -27.81 -8.69
C LYS A 136 -26.88 -27.86 -10.05
N ASN A 137 -26.47 -27.03 -11.02
CA ASN A 137 -26.98 -27.11 -12.39
C ASN A 137 -26.15 -28.05 -13.28
N LEU A 138 -24.94 -28.43 -12.85
CA LEU A 138 -24.02 -29.30 -13.57
C LEU A 138 -23.95 -30.73 -13.00
N GLU A 139 -24.59 -30.96 -11.85
CA GLU A 139 -24.86 -32.28 -11.24
C GLU A 139 -26.10 -32.91 -11.87
#